data_AF-A0A5E4K2N3-F1
#
_entry.id   AF-A0A5E4K2N3-F1
#
_cell.length_a   1.000
_cell.length_b   1.000
_cell.length_c   1.000
_cell.angle_alpha   90.00
_cell.angle_beta   90.00
_cell.angle_gamma   90.00
#
_symmetry.space_group_name_H-M   'P 1'
#
loop_
_entity.id
_entity.type
_entity.pdbx_description
1 polymer ?
#
loop_
_entity_poly.entity_id
_entity_poly.type
_entity_poly.pdbx_seq_one_letter_code
_entity_poly.pdbx_strand_id
1 'polypeptide(L)'
;MKKTKIIATIGPASMSYFTLKSMHKNGMNIARINTKWGNEKQYEKILENLKKVDHCEIMFDINSTKKIGWIKKQNFNYIALSYASGKEEIRKIRKLFFPKKIKLIAKIETKEGLKKIDEIIRESDGVMVARGDLSKNTSYEKVPIEQKIIIKKSKARKKFVITATEMLLSMMKSKSPERAEISDIANAVIDGSDAVMLSEETAIGKYPVLAIKTMKKTIEYTEKNSEKI
;
A
#
# COMPACT_ATOMS: atom_id res chain seq x y z
N MET A 1 -16.25 -4.47 13.17
CA MET A 1 -15.54 -4.19 11.90
C MET A 1 -14.18 -4.90 11.87
N LYS A 2 -13.67 -5.27 10.68
CA LYS A 2 -12.28 -5.75 10.52
C LYS A 2 -11.34 -4.55 10.64
N LYS A 3 -10.28 -4.63 11.44
CA LYS A 3 -9.33 -3.52 11.64
C LYS A 3 -8.56 -3.17 10.35
N THR A 4 -8.48 -1.89 10.04
CA THR A 4 -7.73 -1.30 8.93
C THR A 4 -6.24 -1.51 9.17
N LYS A 5 -5.54 -2.02 8.16
CA LYS A 5 -4.10 -2.31 8.23
C LYS A 5 -3.25 -1.09 7.83
N ILE A 6 -2.03 -1.03 8.33
CA ILE A 6 -1.01 -0.06 7.93
C ILE A 6 0.03 -0.76 7.06
N ILE A 7 0.21 -0.25 5.85
CA ILE A 7 1.29 -0.63 4.94
C ILE A 7 2.38 0.44 5.03
N ALA A 8 3.63 0.04 5.19
CA ALA A 8 4.75 0.96 5.25
C ALA A 8 5.82 0.61 4.24
N THR A 9 6.26 1.60 3.47
CA THR A 9 7.34 1.42 2.51
C THR A 9 8.69 1.45 3.21
N ILE A 10 9.51 0.43 2.97
CA ILE A 10 10.83 0.32 3.57
C ILE A 10 11.87 0.97 2.66
N GLY A 11 12.75 1.78 3.26
CA GLY A 11 13.81 2.49 2.57
C GLY A 11 14.96 2.87 3.51
N PRO A 12 15.87 3.77 3.10
CA PRO A 12 17.02 4.20 3.90
C PRO A 12 16.69 4.59 5.34
N ALA A 13 15.57 5.28 5.58
CA ALA A 13 15.16 5.70 6.92
C ALA A 13 14.65 4.56 7.81
N SER A 14 14.27 3.42 7.23
CA SER A 14 13.56 2.35 7.93
C SER A 14 14.13 0.94 7.77
N MET A 15 15.20 0.74 7.00
CA MET A 15 15.72 -0.61 6.71
C MET A 15 16.51 -1.28 7.85
N SER A 16 16.80 -0.57 8.95
CA SER A 16 17.48 -1.15 10.11
C SER A 16 16.54 -2.08 10.88
N TYR A 17 17.06 -3.17 11.47
CA TYR A 17 16.27 -4.06 12.31
C TYR A 17 15.53 -3.33 13.44
N PHE A 18 16.22 -2.41 14.14
CA PHE A 18 15.62 -1.65 15.24
C PHE A 18 14.45 -0.78 14.76
N THR A 19 14.60 -0.11 13.61
CA THR A 19 13.51 0.71 13.05
C THR A 19 12.34 -0.15 12.61
N LEU A 20 12.57 -1.27 11.90
CA LEU A 20 11.53 -2.20 11.47
C LEU A 20 10.76 -2.78 12.66
N LYS A 21 11.48 -3.25 13.69
CA LYS A 21 10.88 -3.75 14.94
C LYS A 21 10.02 -2.68 15.61
N SER A 22 10.52 -1.44 15.67
CA SER A 22 9.78 -0.32 16.24
C SER A 22 8.53 0.01 15.43
N MET A 23 8.61 0.07 14.10
CA MET A 23 7.45 0.29 13.23
C MET A 23 6.40 -0.81 13.40
N HIS A 24 6.82 -2.08 13.44
CA HIS A 24 5.91 -3.22 13.65
C HIS A 24 5.18 -3.13 15.00
N LYS A 25 5.93 -2.95 16.10
CA LYS A 25 5.34 -2.77 17.44
C LYS A 25 4.35 -1.61 17.51
N ASN A 26 4.56 -0.57 16.70
CA ASN A 26 3.71 0.61 16.68
C ASN A 26 2.55 0.55 15.68
N GLY A 27 2.38 -0.54 14.93
CA GLY A 27 1.19 -0.77 14.12
C GLY A 27 1.42 -1.13 12.65
N MET A 28 2.67 -1.18 12.17
CA MET A 28 2.95 -1.63 10.80
C MET A 28 2.54 -3.11 10.64
N ASN A 29 1.63 -3.38 9.71
CA ASN A 29 1.16 -4.73 9.41
C ASN A 29 1.89 -5.33 8.20
N ILE A 30 2.08 -4.53 7.14
CA ILE A 30 2.66 -4.98 5.87
C ILE A 30 3.88 -4.10 5.53
N ALA A 31 5.03 -4.72 5.32
CA ALA A 31 6.23 -4.06 4.81
C ALA A 31 6.23 -4.09 3.28
N ARG A 32 6.21 -2.91 2.66
CA ARG A 32 6.30 -2.73 1.19
C ARG A 32 7.74 -2.51 0.76
N ILE A 33 8.19 -3.31 -0.20
CA ILE A 33 9.47 -3.15 -0.91
C ILE A 33 9.14 -2.66 -2.33
N ASN A 34 9.52 -1.42 -2.64
CA ASN A 34 9.31 -0.84 -3.96
C ASN A 34 10.46 -1.18 -4.90
N THR A 35 10.21 -2.01 -5.92
CA THR A 35 11.28 -2.51 -6.81
C THR A 35 11.79 -1.51 -7.83
N LYS A 36 11.11 -0.36 -7.95
CA LYS A 36 11.58 0.78 -8.75
C LYS A 36 12.89 1.34 -8.17
N TRP A 37 13.06 1.25 -6.87
CA TRP A 37 14.19 1.80 -6.14
C TRP A 37 15.08 0.70 -5.58
N GLY A 38 16.40 0.84 -5.69
CA GLY A 38 17.37 -0.10 -5.14
C GLY A 38 17.59 -1.38 -5.95
N ASN A 39 18.22 -2.37 -5.31
CA ASN A 39 18.65 -3.62 -5.93
C ASN A 39 18.40 -4.85 -5.03
N GLU A 40 18.63 -6.04 -5.58
CA GLU A 40 18.39 -7.32 -4.91
C GLU A 40 19.12 -7.43 -3.57
N LYS A 41 20.40 -7.01 -3.49
CA LYS A 41 21.17 -7.02 -2.23
C LYS A 41 20.52 -6.15 -1.15
N GLN A 42 20.00 -4.99 -1.51
CA GLN A 42 19.28 -4.13 -0.56
C GLN A 42 17.97 -4.76 -0.10
N TYR A 43 17.24 -5.40 -1.01
CA TYR A 43 16.00 -6.10 -0.66
C TYR A 43 16.27 -7.31 0.24
N GLU A 44 17.34 -8.08 0.00
CA GLU A 44 17.76 -9.20 0.86
C GLU A 44 18.00 -8.72 2.29
N LYS A 45 18.74 -7.63 2.48
CA LYS A 45 18.96 -7.03 3.80
C LYS A 45 17.66 -6.63 4.50
N ILE A 46 16.69 -6.09 3.75
CA ILE A 46 15.36 -5.77 4.30
C ILE A 46 14.66 -7.06 4.74
N LEU A 47 14.64 -8.09 3.90
CA LEU A 47 14.02 -9.38 4.21
C LEU A 47 14.67 -10.08 5.42
N GLU A 48 15.99 -10.06 5.53
CA GLU A 48 16.74 -10.60 6.66
C GLU A 48 16.38 -9.91 7.98
N ASN A 49 16.24 -8.58 7.95
CA ASN A 49 15.81 -7.84 9.14
C ASN A 49 14.35 -8.10 9.47
N LEU A 50 13.46 -8.19 8.47
CA LEU A 50 12.04 -8.50 8.67
C LEU A 50 11.84 -9.92 9.24
N LYS A 51 12.67 -10.90 8.87
CA LYS A 51 12.64 -12.26 9.48
C LYS A 51 12.87 -12.26 10.99
N LYS A 52 13.53 -11.23 11.53
CA LYS A 52 13.81 -11.07 12.96
C LYS A 52 12.71 -10.30 13.70
N VAL A 53 11.78 -9.69 12.96
CA VAL A 53 10.62 -8.99 13.52
C VAL A 53 9.47 -10.01 13.65
N ASP A 54 8.64 -9.86 14.68
CA ASP A 54 7.42 -10.66 14.83
C ASP A 54 6.55 -10.56 13.56
N HIS A 55 5.67 -11.54 13.34
CA HIS A 55 4.97 -11.78 12.06
C HIS A 55 4.52 -10.50 11.33
N CYS A 56 5.28 -10.09 10.31
CA CYS A 56 4.99 -8.97 9.43
C CYS A 56 4.85 -9.46 7.99
N GLU A 57 3.72 -9.14 7.35
CA GLU A 57 3.47 -9.51 5.96
C GLU A 57 4.36 -8.69 5.01
N ILE A 58 4.73 -9.25 3.86
CA ILE A 58 5.64 -8.61 2.90
C ILE A 58 4.94 -8.41 1.56
N MET A 59 5.07 -7.21 1.01
CA MET A 59 4.57 -6.82 -0.31
C MET A 59 5.72 -6.36 -1.21
N PHE A 60 5.87 -6.96 -2.38
CA PHE A 60 6.70 -6.39 -3.43
C PHE A 60 5.84 -5.55 -4.38
N ASP A 61 6.17 -4.27 -4.53
CA ASP A 61 5.58 -3.38 -5.52
C ASP A 61 6.45 -3.38 -6.77
N ILE A 62 5.94 -3.97 -7.85
CA ILE A 62 6.66 -4.18 -9.10
C ILE A 62 6.30 -3.13 -10.14
N ASN A 63 7.33 -2.60 -10.78
CA ASN A 63 7.23 -1.68 -11.91
C ASN A 63 7.71 -2.29 -13.24
N SER A 64 8.24 -3.52 -13.20
CA SER A 64 8.66 -4.28 -14.39
C SER A 64 8.77 -5.76 -14.07
N THR A 65 8.89 -6.60 -15.09
CA THR A 65 9.07 -8.06 -14.94
C THR A 65 10.51 -8.49 -14.65
N LYS A 66 11.49 -7.57 -14.76
CA LYS A 66 12.93 -7.89 -14.69
C LYS A 66 13.35 -8.63 -13.43
N LYS A 67 12.76 -8.28 -12.28
CA LYS A 67 13.11 -8.84 -10.97
C LYS A 67 12.24 -10.03 -10.53
N ILE A 68 11.26 -10.46 -11.35
CA ILE A 68 10.33 -11.53 -10.97
C ILE A 68 11.05 -12.84 -10.65
N GLY A 69 12.09 -13.19 -11.43
CA GLY A 69 12.88 -14.39 -11.20
C GLY A 69 13.50 -14.46 -9.80
N TRP A 70 14.04 -13.34 -9.32
CA TRP A 70 14.58 -13.22 -7.96
C TRP A 70 13.44 -13.19 -6.91
N ILE A 71 12.39 -12.39 -7.13
CA ILE A 71 11.25 -12.27 -6.19
C ILE A 71 10.61 -13.64 -5.90
N LYS A 72 10.46 -14.50 -6.92
CA LYS A 72 9.85 -15.84 -6.76
C LYS A 72 10.54 -16.69 -5.69
N LYS A 73 11.86 -16.54 -5.54
CA LYS A 73 12.69 -17.27 -4.58
C LYS A 73 12.51 -16.78 -3.14
N GLN A 74 11.91 -15.61 -2.94
CA GLN A 74 11.73 -15.00 -1.61
C GLN A 74 10.42 -15.41 -0.95
N ASN A 75 10.34 -15.30 0.38
CA ASN A 75 9.07 -15.44 1.10
C ASN A 75 8.35 -14.09 1.16
N PHE A 76 7.11 -14.04 0.66
CA PHE A 76 6.30 -12.82 0.62
C PHE A 76 4.82 -13.16 0.47
N ASN A 77 3.95 -12.18 0.73
CA ASN A 77 2.50 -12.36 0.77
C ASN A 77 1.80 -11.70 -0.43
N TYR A 78 2.27 -10.53 -0.85
CA TYR A 78 1.62 -9.72 -1.88
C TYR A 78 2.57 -9.30 -3.01
N ILE A 79 2.03 -9.22 -4.23
CA ILE A 79 2.62 -8.47 -5.35
C ILE A 79 1.67 -7.32 -5.67
N ALA A 80 2.18 -6.08 -5.69
CA ALA A 80 1.45 -4.94 -6.21
C ALA A 80 1.95 -4.62 -7.63
N LEU A 81 1.03 -4.63 -8.60
CA LEU A 81 1.31 -4.39 -10.02
C LEU A 81 1.04 -2.93 -10.36
N SER A 82 2.08 -2.19 -10.75
CA SER A 82 1.95 -0.81 -11.24
C SER A 82 1.27 -0.75 -12.61
N TYR A 83 0.57 0.36 -12.86
CA TYR A 83 -0.11 0.74 -14.09
C TYR A 83 -1.08 -0.32 -14.64
N ALA A 84 -1.80 -1.01 -13.75
CA ALA A 84 -2.72 -2.07 -14.14
C ALA A 84 -3.79 -1.55 -15.12
N SER A 85 -3.82 -2.15 -16.31
CA SER A 85 -4.54 -1.62 -17.47
C SER A 85 -5.61 -2.56 -18.05
N GLY A 86 -5.82 -3.73 -17.44
CA GLY A 86 -6.87 -4.67 -17.84
C GLY A 86 -6.64 -6.10 -17.32
N LYS A 87 -7.60 -6.98 -17.63
CA LYS A 87 -7.56 -8.39 -17.20
C LYS A 87 -6.37 -9.18 -17.76
N GLU A 88 -5.98 -8.92 -19.00
CA GLU A 88 -4.91 -9.67 -19.68
C GLU A 88 -3.57 -9.50 -18.97
N GLU A 89 -3.26 -8.27 -18.56
CA GLU A 89 -2.04 -7.95 -17.84
C GLU A 89 -1.98 -8.63 -16.47
N ILE A 90 -3.08 -8.58 -15.72
CA ILE A 90 -3.19 -9.25 -14.41
C ILE A 90 -3.01 -10.76 -14.56
N ARG A 91 -3.65 -11.37 -15.55
CA ARG A 91 -3.50 -12.80 -15.85
C ARG A 91 -2.07 -13.15 -16.26
N LYS A 92 -1.42 -12.32 -17.07
CA LYS A 92 -0.01 -12.50 -17.47
C LYS A 92 0.90 -12.50 -16.23
N ILE A 93 0.77 -11.50 -15.36
CA ILE A 93 1.57 -11.44 -14.13
C ILE A 93 1.29 -12.63 -13.23
N ARG A 94 0.02 -13.00 -13.03
CA ARG A 94 -0.36 -14.18 -12.24
C ARG A 94 0.29 -15.47 -12.75
N LYS A 95 0.34 -15.68 -14.08
CA LYS A 95 1.02 -16.83 -14.70
C LYS A 95 2.51 -16.85 -14.40
N LEU A 96 3.19 -15.71 -14.35
CA LEU A 96 4.63 -15.66 -14.05
C LEU A 96 4.97 -16.17 -12.64
N PHE A 97 4.03 -16.06 -11.70
CA PHE A 97 4.22 -16.54 -10.34
C PHE A 97 3.82 -18.00 -10.12
N PHE A 98 3.14 -18.65 -11.09
CA PHE A 98 2.80 -20.07 -10.99
C PHE A 98 4.06 -20.95 -10.77
N PRO A 99 3.99 -22.01 -9.93
CA PRO A 99 2.84 -22.51 -9.15
C PRO A 99 2.60 -21.79 -7.81
N LYS A 100 3.40 -20.79 -7.45
CA LYS A 100 3.28 -20.06 -6.19
C LYS A 100 1.98 -19.25 -6.19
N LYS A 101 1.08 -19.57 -5.25
CA LYS A 101 -0.13 -18.76 -5.02
C LYS A 101 0.26 -17.49 -4.28
N ILE A 102 0.06 -16.34 -4.94
CA ILE A 102 0.33 -15.01 -4.41
C ILE A 102 -0.95 -14.18 -4.39
N LYS A 103 -1.04 -13.19 -3.50
CA LYS A 103 -2.09 -12.17 -3.57
C LYS A 103 -1.63 -11.04 -4.49
N LEU A 104 -2.31 -10.85 -5.62
CA LEU A 104 -2.01 -9.81 -6.59
C LEU A 104 -2.90 -8.58 -6.34
N ILE A 105 -2.27 -7.45 -6.02
CA ILE A 105 -2.89 -6.14 -5.86
C ILE A 105 -2.69 -5.34 -7.15
N ALA A 106 -3.77 -4.93 -7.81
CA ALA A 106 -3.68 -4.07 -8.99
C ALA A 106 -3.66 -2.59 -8.58
N LYS A 107 -2.64 -1.83 -8.97
CA LYS A 107 -2.56 -0.39 -8.69
C LYS A 107 -3.31 0.38 -9.77
N ILE A 108 -4.31 1.16 -9.34
CA ILE A 108 -5.13 1.99 -10.22
C ILE A 108 -4.48 3.38 -10.28
N GLU A 109 -3.84 3.65 -11.41
CA GLU A 109 -2.94 4.80 -11.58
C GLU A 109 -3.28 5.63 -12.82
N THR A 110 -4.19 5.17 -13.69
CA THR A 110 -4.43 5.77 -15.01
C THR A 110 -5.92 5.83 -15.33
N LYS A 111 -6.29 6.73 -16.25
CA LYS A 111 -7.64 6.81 -16.81
C LYS A 111 -8.07 5.50 -17.48
N GLU A 112 -7.14 4.78 -18.10
CA GLU A 112 -7.42 3.50 -18.74
C GLU A 112 -7.75 2.42 -17.71
N GLY A 113 -6.98 2.36 -16.61
CA GLY A 113 -7.29 1.47 -15.49
C GLY A 113 -8.65 1.76 -14.87
N LEU A 114 -9.04 3.04 -14.75
CA LEU A 114 -10.38 3.43 -14.28
C LEU A 114 -11.50 2.93 -15.20
N LYS A 115 -11.36 3.08 -16.53
CA LYS A 115 -12.36 2.59 -17.49
C LYS A 115 -12.57 1.07 -17.40
N LYS A 116 -11.52 0.33 -17.09
CA LYS A 116 -11.51 -1.14 -16.98
C LYS A 116 -11.58 -1.65 -15.55
N ILE A 117 -11.97 -0.80 -14.60
CA ILE A 117 -11.88 -1.11 -13.16
C ILE A 117 -12.62 -2.40 -12.77
N ASP A 118 -13.78 -2.67 -13.36
CA ASP A 118 -14.60 -3.84 -13.02
C ASP A 118 -13.94 -5.17 -13.42
N GLU A 119 -13.24 -5.22 -14.56
CA GLU A 119 -12.49 -6.42 -14.94
C GLU A 119 -11.19 -6.57 -14.16
N ILE A 120 -10.52 -5.45 -13.84
CA ILE A 120 -9.32 -5.45 -13.00
C ILE A 120 -9.64 -6.02 -11.61
N ILE A 121 -10.68 -5.51 -10.96
CA ILE A 121 -11.14 -5.96 -9.63
C ILE A 121 -11.48 -7.46 -9.66
N ARG A 122 -12.13 -7.94 -10.72
CA ARG A 122 -12.53 -9.36 -10.82
C ARG A 122 -11.31 -10.29 -10.82
N GLU A 123 -10.27 -9.92 -11.56
CA GLU A 123 -9.09 -10.76 -11.80
C GLU A 123 -7.97 -10.59 -10.76
N SER A 124 -7.98 -9.50 -9.98
CA SER A 124 -7.04 -9.25 -8.90
C SER A 124 -7.52 -9.82 -7.56
N ASP A 125 -6.62 -9.98 -6.59
CA ASP A 125 -6.96 -10.33 -5.20
C ASP A 125 -7.29 -9.08 -4.37
N GLY A 126 -6.90 -7.91 -4.86
CA GLY A 126 -7.21 -6.61 -4.32
C GLY A 126 -6.80 -5.48 -5.25
N VAL A 127 -7.07 -4.25 -4.86
CA VAL A 127 -6.67 -3.05 -5.60
C VAL A 127 -6.02 -2.03 -4.67
N MET A 128 -5.19 -1.16 -5.25
CA MET A 128 -4.60 -0.02 -4.58
C MET A 128 -4.98 1.25 -5.34
N VAL A 129 -5.60 2.20 -4.65
CA VAL A 129 -5.84 3.56 -5.15
C VAL A 129 -4.54 4.35 -4.97
N ALA A 130 -3.74 4.42 -6.02
CA ALA A 130 -2.42 5.08 -6.02
C ALA A 130 -2.57 6.54 -6.45
N ARG A 131 -2.97 7.39 -5.50
CA ARG A 131 -3.50 8.75 -5.75
C ARG A 131 -2.50 9.68 -6.42
N GLY A 132 -1.22 9.62 -6.04
CA GLY A 132 -0.17 10.46 -6.61
C GLY A 132 0.13 10.18 -8.09
N ASP A 133 0.00 8.93 -8.54
CA ASP A 133 0.12 8.61 -9.97
C ASP A 133 -1.23 8.81 -10.68
N LEU A 134 -2.34 8.50 -10.02
CA LEU A 134 -3.68 8.73 -10.56
C LEU A 134 -3.94 10.21 -10.85
N SER A 135 -3.54 11.13 -9.96
CA SER A 135 -3.68 12.57 -10.14
C SER A 135 -2.89 13.08 -11.35
N LYS A 136 -1.68 12.55 -11.58
CA LYS A 136 -0.83 12.89 -12.73
C LYS A 136 -1.40 12.40 -14.07
N ASN A 137 -2.09 11.26 -14.05
CA ASN A 137 -2.66 10.65 -15.27
C ASN A 137 -4.14 10.98 -15.46
N THR A 138 -4.74 11.75 -14.55
CA THR A 138 -6.13 12.22 -14.60
C THR A 138 -6.17 13.69 -14.17
N SER A 139 -7.21 14.12 -13.44
CA SER A 139 -7.34 15.47 -12.91
C SER A 139 -7.45 15.37 -11.40
N TYR A 140 -6.68 16.17 -10.65
CA TYR A 140 -6.53 16.02 -9.20
C TYR A 140 -7.86 16.17 -8.45
N GLU A 141 -8.77 17.01 -8.96
CA GLU A 141 -10.11 17.24 -8.40
C GLU A 141 -11.03 16.01 -8.53
N LYS A 142 -10.73 15.09 -9.46
CA LYS A 142 -11.51 13.85 -9.66
C LYS A 142 -11.09 12.74 -8.71
N VAL A 143 -9.83 12.75 -8.25
CA VAL A 143 -9.24 11.67 -7.45
C VAL A 143 -10.06 11.32 -6.20
N PRO A 144 -10.61 12.27 -5.42
CA PRO A 144 -11.44 11.93 -4.26
C PRO A 144 -12.70 11.13 -4.63
N ILE A 145 -13.34 11.48 -5.75
CA ILE A 145 -14.54 10.77 -6.24
C ILE A 145 -14.16 9.39 -6.78
N GLU A 146 -13.10 9.30 -7.58
CA GLU A 146 -12.61 8.03 -8.14
C GLU A 146 -12.17 7.06 -7.03
N GLN A 147 -11.54 7.56 -5.95
CA GLN A 147 -11.22 6.76 -4.77
C GLN A 147 -12.48 6.09 -4.21
N LYS A 148 -13.55 6.86 -3.95
CA LYS A 148 -14.82 6.32 -3.41
C LYS A 148 -15.43 5.28 -4.33
N ILE A 149 -15.42 5.52 -5.65
CA ILE A 149 -15.92 4.58 -6.65
C ILE A 149 -15.11 3.27 -6.63
N ILE A 150 -13.78 3.35 -6.65
CA ILE A 150 -12.89 2.18 -6.63
C ILE A 150 -13.12 1.37 -5.35
N ILE A 151 -13.15 2.03 -4.19
CA ILE A 151 -13.38 1.36 -2.91
C ILE A 151 -14.74 0.66 -2.94
N LYS A 152 -15.83 1.38 -3.23
CA LYS A 152 -17.18 0.81 -3.28
C LYS A 152 -17.29 -0.41 -4.21
N LYS A 153 -16.79 -0.30 -5.45
CA LYS A 153 -16.82 -1.41 -6.43
C LYS A 153 -16.01 -2.62 -5.97
N SER A 154 -14.91 -2.40 -5.27
CA SER A 154 -14.02 -3.46 -4.78
C SER A 154 -14.61 -4.16 -3.56
N LYS A 155 -15.15 -3.39 -2.61
CA LYS A 155 -15.82 -3.93 -1.40
C LYS A 155 -17.06 -4.73 -1.76
N ALA A 156 -17.86 -4.28 -2.73
CA ALA A 156 -19.00 -5.04 -3.26
C ALA A 156 -18.61 -6.44 -3.78
N ARG A 157 -17.35 -6.61 -4.20
CA ARG A 157 -16.78 -7.89 -4.68
C ARG A 157 -15.89 -8.58 -3.65
N LYS A 158 -15.92 -8.14 -2.40
CA LYS A 158 -15.12 -8.67 -1.28
C LYS A 158 -13.60 -8.66 -1.57
N LYS A 159 -13.13 -7.71 -2.37
CA LYS A 159 -11.71 -7.55 -2.69
C LYS A 159 -11.03 -6.64 -1.67
N PHE A 160 -9.76 -6.90 -1.40
CA PHE A 160 -8.95 -6.08 -0.49
C PHE A 160 -8.64 -4.73 -1.13
N VAL A 161 -8.79 -3.63 -0.39
CA VAL A 161 -8.57 -2.27 -0.91
C VAL A 161 -7.53 -1.52 -0.09
N ILE A 162 -6.60 -0.86 -0.79
CA ILE A 162 -5.56 -0.02 -0.18
C ILE A 162 -5.74 1.41 -0.68
N THR A 163 -5.82 2.38 0.23
CA THR A 163 -5.64 3.81 -0.12
C THR A 163 -4.18 4.18 0.09
N ALA A 164 -3.54 4.76 -0.91
CA ALA A 164 -2.09 4.97 -0.92
C ALA A 164 -1.68 6.39 -1.36
N THR A 165 -0.44 6.74 -1.01
CA THR A 165 0.29 7.99 -1.32
C THR A 165 -0.25 9.22 -0.62
N GLU A 166 0.63 10.11 -0.15
CA GLU A 166 0.27 11.42 0.42
C GLU A 166 -0.67 11.35 1.64
N MET A 167 -0.54 10.32 2.49
CA MET A 167 -1.38 10.17 3.68
C MET A 167 -0.87 11.00 4.86
N LEU A 168 0.46 11.10 5.04
CA LEU A 168 1.11 11.89 6.10
C LEU A 168 2.38 12.58 5.56
N LEU A 169 2.36 13.05 4.32
CA LEU A 169 3.53 13.54 3.59
C LEU A 169 4.32 14.61 4.36
N SER A 170 3.65 15.53 5.06
CA SER A 170 4.26 16.56 5.89
C SER A 170 5.20 15.97 6.96
N MET A 171 4.89 14.77 7.46
CA MET A 171 5.65 14.07 8.49
C MET A 171 6.98 13.50 8.00
N MET A 172 7.29 13.61 6.70
CA MET A 172 8.66 13.41 6.21
C MET A 172 9.64 14.39 6.89
N LYS A 173 9.19 15.61 7.16
CA LYS A 173 10.01 16.70 7.70
C LYS A 173 9.52 17.24 9.04
N SER A 174 8.23 17.08 9.34
CA SER A 174 7.58 17.56 10.57
C SER A 174 7.32 16.42 11.57
N LYS A 175 7.31 16.73 12.87
CA LYS A 175 6.85 15.79 13.92
C LYS A 175 5.34 15.73 14.05
N SER A 176 4.62 16.68 13.46
CA SER A 176 3.17 16.78 13.51
C SER A 176 2.58 16.78 12.09
N PRO A 177 1.46 16.07 11.87
CA PRO A 177 0.76 16.08 10.60
C PRO A 177 -0.03 17.38 10.41
N GLU A 178 -0.45 17.62 9.18
CA GLU A 178 -1.43 18.65 8.86
C GLU A 178 -2.87 18.16 9.16
N ARG A 179 -3.80 19.09 9.41
CA ARG A 179 -5.21 18.74 9.66
C ARG A 179 -5.86 18.05 8.47
N ALA A 180 -5.49 18.45 7.25
CA ALA A 180 -6.00 17.85 6.03
C ALA A 180 -5.60 16.37 5.90
N GLU A 181 -4.36 16.03 6.27
CA GLU A 181 -3.84 14.65 6.24
C GLU A 181 -4.61 13.73 7.22
N ILE A 182 -4.90 14.23 8.43
CA ILE A 182 -5.72 13.48 9.40
C ILE A 182 -7.13 13.25 8.86
N SER A 183 -7.75 14.27 8.27
CA SER A 183 -9.07 14.16 7.64
C SER A 183 -9.06 13.13 6.50
N ASP A 184 -8.02 13.14 5.67
CA ASP A 184 -7.88 12.24 4.53
C ASP A 184 -7.75 10.76 4.97
N ILE A 185 -6.94 10.48 5.98
CA ILE A 185 -6.84 9.14 6.57
C ILE A 185 -8.19 8.68 7.13
N ALA A 186 -8.86 9.54 7.90
CA ALA A 186 -10.17 9.21 8.48
C ALA A 186 -11.19 8.89 7.39
N ASN A 187 -11.25 9.71 6.32
CA ASN A 187 -12.15 9.47 5.20
C ASN A 187 -11.83 8.17 4.45
N ALA A 188 -10.55 7.83 4.25
CA ALA A 188 -10.19 6.55 3.63
C ALA A 188 -10.67 5.33 4.46
N VAL A 189 -10.60 5.43 5.79
CA VAL A 189 -11.12 4.40 6.70
C VAL A 189 -12.65 4.32 6.61
N ILE A 190 -13.33 5.47 6.68
CA ILE A 190 -14.81 5.56 6.58
C ILE A 190 -15.31 5.02 5.25
N ASP A 191 -14.61 5.33 4.15
CA ASP A 191 -14.94 4.83 2.80
C ASP A 191 -14.83 3.30 2.69
N GLY A 192 -14.13 2.65 3.62
CA GLY A 192 -14.06 1.19 3.76
C GLY A 192 -12.76 0.55 3.26
N SER A 193 -11.68 1.32 3.13
CA SER A 193 -10.36 0.77 2.80
C SER A 193 -9.90 -0.25 3.84
N ASP A 194 -9.40 -1.40 3.39
CA ASP A 194 -8.87 -2.44 4.27
C ASP A 194 -7.46 -2.10 4.78
N ALA A 195 -6.75 -1.22 4.07
CA ALA A 195 -5.47 -0.70 4.49
C ALA A 195 -5.21 0.72 3.98
N VAL A 196 -4.33 1.41 4.70
CA VAL A 196 -3.75 2.70 4.32
C VAL A 196 -2.24 2.58 4.24
N MET A 197 -1.61 3.33 3.33
CA MET A 197 -0.19 3.16 3.03
C MET A 197 0.64 4.44 3.22
N LEU A 198 1.76 4.29 3.92
CA LEU A 198 2.85 5.25 3.96
C LEU A 198 3.93 4.89 2.92
N SER A 199 4.32 5.89 2.14
CA SER A 199 5.28 5.81 1.05
C SER A 199 6.60 6.44 1.50
N GLU A 200 6.84 7.69 1.12
CA GLU A 200 8.07 8.44 1.40
C GLU A 200 8.25 8.69 2.90
N GLU A 201 7.13 8.84 3.64
CA GLU A 201 7.10 9.12 5.08
C GLU A 201 7.93 8.11 5.87
N THR A 202 7.86 6.83 5.47
CA THR A 202 8.59 5.74 6.14
C THR A 202 9.83 5.30 5.39
N ALA A 203 9.90 5.52 4.08
CA ALA A 203 11.04 5.08 3.28
C ALA A 203 12.26 5.99 3.48
N ILE A 204 12.04 7.31 3.47
CA ILE A 204 13.11 8.34 3.49
C ILE A 204 12.84 9.50 4.45
N GLY A 205 11.65 9.54 5.09
CA GLY A 205 11.30 10.59 6.04
C GLY A 205 12.12 10.55 7.34
N LYS A 206 12.19 11.69 8.03
CA LYS A 206 12.93 11.85 9.30
C LYS A 206 12.30 11.10 10.48
N TYR A 207 10.99 10.82 10.41
CA TYR A 207 10.21 10.31 11.55
C TYR A 207 9.36 9.06 11.20
N PRO A 208 9.95 7.98 10.65
CA PRO A 208 9.20 6.83 10.13
C PRO A 208 8.32 6.15 11.19
N VAL A 209 8.84 5.97 12.40
CA VAL A 209 8.09 5.35 13.52
C VAL A 209 6.96 6.27 14.00
N LEU A 210 7.18 7.59 14.02
CA LEU A 210 6.18 8.55 14.46
C LEU A 210 5.02 8.63 13.46
N ALA A 211 5.31 8.59 12.16
CA ALA A 211 4.29 8.51 11.12
C ALA A 211 3.40 7.27 11.29
N ILE A 212 3.98 6.11 11.60
CA ILE A 212 3.20 4.89 11.92
C ILE A 212 2.30 5.09 13.15
N LYS A 213 2.83 5.68 14.23
CA LYS A 213 2.05 5.98 15.45
C LYS A 213 0.88 6.92 15.17
N THR A 214 1.12 7.98 14.41
CA THR A 214 0.09 8.96 14.02
C THR A 214 -0.99 8.31 13.16
N MET A 215 -0.59 7.51 12.16
CA MET A 215 -1.51 6.74 11.32
C MET A 215 -2.38 5.81 12.17
N LYS A 216 -1.76 5.02 13.06
CA LYS A 216 -2.47 4.09 13.96
C LYS A 216 -3.47 4.81 14.85
N LYS A 217 -3.07 5.90 15.51
CA LYS A 217 -3.95 6.67 16.40
C LYS A 217 -5.17 7.21 15.64
N THR A 218 -4.97 7.67 14.41
CA THR A 218 -6.04 8.21 13.55
C THR A 218 -7.02 7.11 13.14
N ILE A 219 -6.51 5.95 12.71
CA ILE A 219 -7.33 4.77 12.38
C ILE A 219 -8.14 4.32 13.59
N GLU A 220 -7.49 4.08 14.73
CA GLU A 220 -8.17 3.56 15.93
C GLU A 220 -9.25 4.51 16.44
N TYR A 221 -8.99 5.83 16.40
CA TYR A 221 -10.00 6.82 16.74
C TYR A 221 -11.17 6.81 15.76
N THR A 222 -10.88 6.74 14.45
CA THR A 222 -11.91 6.72 13.41
C THR A 222 -12.78 5.47 13.53
N GLU A 223 -12.19 4.27 13.61
CA GLU A 223 -12.92 3.01 13.72
C GLU A 223 -13.79 2.93 14.99
N LYS A 224 -13.33 3.52 16.11
CA LYS A 224 -14.11 3.56 17.36
C LYS A 224 -15.33 4.48 17.26
N ASN A 225 -15.32 5.46 16.36
CA ASN A 225 -16.36 6.50 16.29
C ASN A 225 -17.16 6.51 14.98
N SER A 226 -16.74 5.76 13.96
CA SER A 226 -17.40 5.75 12.64
C SER A 226 -18.80 5.14 12.66
N GLU A 227 -19.18 4.38 13.68
CA GLU A 227 -20.57 3.90 13.84
C GLU A 227 -21.55 5.02 14.27
N LYS A 228 -21.04 6.20 14.63
CA LYS A 228 -21.86 7.36 15.01
C LYS A 228 -22.30 8.23 13.82
N ILE A 229 -21.79 7.93 12.63
CA ILE A 229 -22.08 8.64 11.37
C ILE A 229 -22.76 7.69 10.39
#